data_AF-A0A6M3JYT5-F1
#
_entry.id   AF-A0A6M3JYT5-F1
#
_cell.length_a   1.000
_cell.length_b   1.000
_cell.length_c   1.000
_cell.angle_alpha   90.00
_cell.angle_beta   90.00
_cell.angle_gamma   90.00
#
_symmetry.space_group_name_H-M   'P 1'
#
loop_
_entity.id
_entity.type
_entity.pdbx_description
1 polymer ?
#
loop_
_entity_poly.entity_id
_entity_poly.type
_entity_poly.pdbx_seq_one_letter_code
_entity_poly.pdbx_strand_id
1 'polypeptide(L)' 'MSLDIKVELEQLNTMYKDTQQNQTFNALIYGEMGTGKTNLAKTCRKPVLIHSFDPGGTKTVRDDIGKGIFVD' A
#
# COMPACT_ATOMS: atom_id res chain seq x y z
N MET A 1 -42.07 6.35 -7.56
CA MET A 1 -40.91 6.88 -8.32
C MET A 1 -40.29 5.72 -9.05
N SER A 2 -40.18 5.79 -10.38
CA SER A 2 -39.54 4.75 -11.19
C SER A 2 -38.02 4.94 -11.15
N LEU A 3 -37.28 3.88 -10.82
CA LEU A 3 -35.83 3.88 -10.82
C LEU A 3 -35.32 3.95 -12.27
N ASP A 4 -34.57 4.98 -12.63
CA ASP A 4 -33.87 5.02 -13.92
C ASP A 4 -32.55 4.27 -13.78
N ILE A 5 -32.59 2.99 -14.20
CA ILE A 5 -31.47 2.05 -14.07
C ILE A 5 -30.19 2.59 -14.71
N LYS A 6 -30.29 3.37 -15.81
CA LYS A 6 -29.08 3.88 -16.50
C LYS A 6 -28.41 4.97 -15.68
N VAL A 7 -29.21 5.89 -15.14
CA VAL A 7 -28.74 6.99 -14.30
C VAL A 7 -28.09 6.44 -13.03
N GLU A 8 -28.71 5.45 -12.40
CA GLU A 8 -28.19 4.86 -11.16
C GLU A 8 -26.87 4.10 -11.38
N LEU A 9 -26.76 3.38 -12.49
CA LEU A 9 -25.54 2.65 -12.85
C LEU A 9 -24.38 3.61 -13.15
N GLU A 10 -24.67 4.74 -13.80
CA GLU A 10 -23.69 5.80 -14.06
C GLU A 10 -23.24 6.51 -12.77
N GLN A 11 -24.17 6.77 -11.85
CA GLN A 11 -23.88 7.31 -10.52
C GLN A 11 -23.00 6.37 -9.69
N LEU A 12 -23.32 5.07 -9.67
CA LEU A 12 -22.51 4.06 -8.99
C LEU A 12 -21.09 3.97 -9.58
N ASN A 13 -20.97 3.94 -10.91
CA ASN A 13 -19.66 3.92 -11.58
C ASN A 13 -18.82 5.16 -11.23
N THR A 14 -19.45 6.32 -11.20
CA THR A 14 -18.79 7.59 -10.84
C THR A 14 -18.33 7.56 -9.39
N MET A 15 -19.20 7.13 -8.47
CA MET A 15 -18.90 6.97 -7.05
C MET A 15 -17.67 6.07 -6.81
N TYR A 16 -17.59 4.91 -7.47
CA TYR A 16 -16.44 4.02 -7.31
C TYR A 16 -15.15 4.53 -7.96
N LYS A 17 -15.24 5.30 -9.05
CA LYS A 17 -14.08 5.87 -9.74
C LYS A 17 -13.50 7.09 -9.03
N ASP A 18 -14.35 7.95 -8.48
CA ASP A 18 -13.95 9.23 -7.89
C ASP A 18 -13.41 9.11 -6.46
N THR A 19 -13.59 7.95 -5.82
CA THR A 19 -13.10 7.75 -4.45
C THR A 19 -11.60 7.42 -4.46
N GLN A 20 -10.75 8.45 -4.45
CA GLN A 20 -9.29 8.32 -4.29
C GLN A 20 -8.88 7.45 -3.08
N GLN A 21 -9.71 7.41 -2.03
CA GLN A 21 -9.48 6.58 -0.83
C GLN A 21 -9.49 5.07 -1.13
N ASN A 22 -10.11 4.63 -2.23
CA ASN A 22 -10.09 3.22 -2.65
C ASN A 22 -8.81 2.83 -3.42
N GLN A 23 -7.95 3.80 -3.75
CA GLN A 23 -6.69 3.54 -4.47
C GLN A 23 -5.51 3.30 -3.54
N THR A 24 -5.64 3.66 -2.26
CA THR A 24 -4.57 3.53 -1.27
C THR A 24 -5.02 2.68 -0.09
N PHE A 25 -4.07 1.99 0.52
CA PHE A 25 -4.31 1.16 1.68
C PHE A 25 -3.30 1.56 2.75
N ASN A 26 -3.80 2.03 3.88
CA ASN A 26 -2.99 2.40 5.03
C ASN A 26 -3.12 1.31 6.09
N ALA A 27 -2.00 0.72 6.48
CA ALA A 27 -1.95 -0.28 7.53
C ALA A 27 -0.92 0.11 8.58
N LEU A 28 -1.22 -0.28 9.81
CA LEU A 28 -0.33 -0.15 10.94
C LEU A 28 0.08 -1.54 11.39
N ILE A 29 1.36 -1.87 11.13
CA ILE A 29 1.87 -3.24 11.22
C ILE A 29 2.72 -3.36 12.48
N TYR A 30 2.19 -4.09 13.47
CA TYR A 30 2.83 -4.29 14.77
C TYR A 30 3.37 -5.70 14.95
N GLY A 31 4.25 -5.84 15.92
CA GLY A 31 4.81 -7.10 16.36
C GLY A 31 6.14 -6.90 17.06
N GLU A 32 6.56 -7.91 17.82
CA GLU A 32 7.84 -7.95 18.53
C GLU A 32 9.06 -7.75 17.60
N MET A 33 10.23 -7.52 18.17
CA MET A 33 11.49 -7.50 17.40
C MET A 33 11.69 -8.83 16.65
N GLY A 34 12.15 -8.77 15.40
CA GLY A 34 12.47 -9.97 14.61
C GLY A 34 11.28 -10.65 13.92
N THR A 35 10.05 -10.16 14.07
CA THR A 35 8.85 -10.75 13.42
C THR A 35 8.74 -10.46 11.91
N GLY A 36 9.72 -9.78 11.31
CA GLY A 36 9.77 -9.57 9.86
C GLY A 36 8.98 -8.36 9.36
N LYS A 37 8.66 -7.38 10.21
CA LYS A 37 7.93 -6.15 9.83
C LYS A 37 8.53 -5.44 8.61
N THR A 38 9.85 -5.17 8.60
CA THR A 38 10.54 -4.55 7.46
C THR A 38 10.62 -5.50 6.26
N ASN A 39 10.76 -6.81 6.50
CA ASN A 39 10.84 -7.81 5.45
C ASN A 39 9.52 -7.95 4.66
N LEU A 40 8.38 -7.63 5.28
CA LEU A 40 7.09 -7.58 4.61
C LEU A 40 7.09 -6.61 3.42
N ALA A 41 7.84 -5.50 3.48
CA ALA A 41 7.93 -4.53 2.39
C ALA A 41 8.44 -5.15 1.06
N LYS A 42 9.10 -6.31 1.14
CA LYS A 42 9.58 -7.06 -0.03
C LYS A 42 8.42 -7.60 -0.88
N THR A 43 7.28 -7.93 -0.27
CA THR A 43 6.10 -8.48 -0.97
C THR A 43 5.16 -7.42 -1.51
N CYS A 44 5.31 -6.16 -1.09
CA CYS A 44 4.54 -5.05 -1.63
C CYS A 44 4.80 -4.82 -3.13
N ARG A 45 3.78 -4.34 -3.84
CA ARG A 45 3.91 -3.89 -5.23
C ARG A 45 4.96 -2.77 -5.32
N LYS A 46 5.89 -2.90 -6.26
CA LYS A 46 6.98 -1.93 -6.47
C LYS A 46 6.53 -0.71 -7.28
N PRO A 47 7.14 0.47 -7.10
CA PRO A 47 8.23 0.79 -6.16
C PRO A 47 7.75 0.96 -4.71
N VAL A 48 8.63 0.67 -3.74
CA VAL A 48 8.37 0.80 -2.30
C VAL A 48 9.40 1.74 -1.68
N LEU A 49 8.93 2.79 -1.02
CA LEU A 49 9.74 3.67 -0.20
C LEU A 49 9.60 3.28 1.27
N ILE A 50 10.73 3.14 1.97
CA ILE A 50 10.79 2.81 3.40
C ILE A 50 11.53 3.94 4.10
N HIS A 51 10.85 4.67 4.97
CA HIS A 51 11.51 5.57 5.92
C HIS A 51 11.93 4.74 7.14
N SER A 52 13.23 4.48 7.28
CA SER A 52 13.73 3.54 8.28
C SER A 52 14.49 4.24 9.39
N PHE A 53 13.96 4.15 10.61
CA PHE A 53 14.67 4.57 11.83
C PHE A 53 15.35 3.40 12.55
N ASP A 54 15.23 2.17 12.00
CA ASP A 54 15.83 0.95 12.57
C ASP A 54 16.90 0.37 11.63
N PRO A 55 18.20 0.46 11.99
CA PRO A 55 19.28 -0.10 11.20
C PRO A 55 19.26 -1.64 11.14
N GLY A 56 18.59 -2.32 12.09
CA GLY A 56 18.39 -3.76 12.07
C GLY A 56 17.46 -4.20 10.94
N GLY A 57 16.30 -3.56 10.82
CA GLY A 57 15.32 -3.81 9.77
C GLY A 57 15.86 -3.61 8.35
N THR A 58 16.64 -2.55 8.13
CA THR A 58 17.20 -2.22 6.80
C THR A 58 18.09 -3.33 6.23
N LYS A 59 18.77 -4.11 7.09
CA LYS A 59 19.58 -5.26 6.65
C LYS A 59 18.76 -6.30 5.89
N THR A 60 17.47 -6.43 6.19
CA THR A 60 16.59 -7.45 5.55
C THR A 60 16.20 -7.12 4.11
N VAL A 61 16.30 -5.84 3.72
CA VAL A 61 15.92 -5.34 2.38
C VAL A 61 17.12 -4.87 1.56
N ARG A 62 18.34 -5.01 2.09
CA ARG A 62 19.58 -4.48 1.49
C ARG A 62 19.78 -4.89 0.03
N ASP A 63 19.52 -6.15 -0.31
CA ASP A 63 19.78 -6.69 -1.66
C ASP A 63 18.79 -6.18 -2.72
N ASP A 64 17.69 -5.58 -2.29
CA ASP A 64 16.60 -5.06 -3.12
C ASP A 64 16.63 -3.53 -3.25
N ILE A 65 17.54 -2.86 -2.53
CA ILE A 65 17.75 -1.41 -2.64
C ILE A 65 18.18 -1.08 -4.07
N GLY A 66 17.47 -0.17 -4.72
CA GLY A 66 17.68 0.19 -6.13
C GLY A 66 17.03 -0.78 -7.14
N LYS A 67 16.42 -1.89 -6.68
CA LYS A 67 15.66 -2.85 -7.51
C LYS A 67 14.15 -2.73 -7.29
N GLY A 68 13.68 -1.54 -6.92
CA GLY A 68 12.29 -1.26 -6.60
C GLY A 68 12.01 -1.09 -5.10
N ILE A 69 13.00 -1.30 -4.23
CA ILE A 69 12.98 -0.79 -2.85
C ILE A 69 13.90 0.43 -2.75
N PHE A 70 13.44 1.45 -2.06
CA PHE A 70 14.17 2.66 -1.72
C PHE A 70 14.08 2.88 -0.21
N VAL A 71 15.18 3.29 0.41
CA VAL A 71 15.26 3.52 1.85
C VAL A 71 15.82 4.93 2.06
N ASP A 72 15.17 5.68 2.94
CA ASP A 72 15.58 7.01 3.44
C ASP A 72 15.81 6.92 4.95
#